data_AF-A0A9X2BM87-F1
#
_entry.id   AF-A0A9X2BM87-F1
#
_cell.length_a   1.000
_cell.length_b   1.000
_cell.length_c   1.000
_cell.angle_alpha   90.00
_cell.angle_beta   90.00
_cell.angle_gamma   90.00
#
_symmetry.space_group_name_H-M   'P 1'
#
loop_
_entity.id
_entity.type
_entity.pdbx_description
1 polymer ?
#
loop_
_entity_poly.entity_id
_entity_poly.type
_entity_poly.pdbx_seq_one_letter_code
_entity_poly.pdbx_strand_id
1 'polypeptide(L)'
;MFYKPIFCFLLLGIIALFLAISSLSFFDYINKNGIKTKGKIISYEKDEDGHKTPIIEFKTLEGKLLTKKPYYYSSTDLSIIKTYQNNINKNVEIIYSPKKPEMFIIEKEKKFNYGSVILMIIVSLIFLGIAIGKILGIINIEI
;
A
#
# COMPACT_ATOMS: atom_id res chain seq x y z
N MET A 1 22.21 8.18 24.26
CA MET A 1 22.32 6.71 24.43
C MET A 1 21.72 6.07 23.19
N PHE A 2 22.53 5.80 22.16
CA PHE A 2 22.03 5.13 20.95
C PHE A 2 21.79 3.67 21.29
N TYR A 3 20.54 3.19 21.11
CA TYR A 3 20.27 1.76 21.08
C TYR A 3 21.17 1.13 20.01
N LYS A 4 21.77 -0.04 20.29
CA LYS A 4 22.65 -0.72 19.32
C LYS A 4 21.91 -0.78 17.97
N PRO A 5 22.52 -0.36 16.85
CA PRO A 5 21.86 -0.28 15.55
C PRO A 5 21.07 -1.53 15.15
N ILE A 6 21.49 -2.69 15.64
CA ILE A 6 20.79 -3.98 15.43
C ILE A 6 19.34 -4.01 15.93
N PHE A 7 19.01 -3.30 17.01
CA PHE A 7 17.64 -3.21 17.50
C PHE A 7 16.76 -2.38 16.55
N CYS A 8 17.34 -1.41 15.83
CA CYS A 8 16.61 -0.67 14.82
C CYS A 8 16.23 -1.58 13.65
N PHE A 9 17.14 -2.44 13.17
CA PHE A 9 16.84 -3.44 12.14
C PHE A 9 15.76 -4.42 12.60
N LEU A 10 15.84 -4.90 13.84
CA LEU A 10 14.84 -5.81 14.41
C LEU A 10 13.46 -5.15 14.43
N LEU A 11 13.37 -3.95 15.02
CA LEU A 11 12.11 -3.21 15.16
C LEU A 11 11.51 -2.87 13.80
N LEU A 12 12.32 -2.37 12.87
CA LEU A 12 11.89 -2.02 11.52
C LEU A 12 11.39 -3.26 10.77
N GLY A 13 12.09 -4.39 10.88
CA GLY A 13 11.67 -5.66 10.30
C GLY A 13 10.34 -6.16 10.86
N ILE A 14 10.12 -6.08 12.18
CA ILE A 14 8.85 -6.48 12.82
C ILE A 14 7.70 -5.59 12.33
N ILE A 15 7.88 -4.27 12.36
CA ILE A 15 6.83 -3.31 11.98
C ILE A 15 6.49 -3.49 10.50
N ALA A 16 7.49 -3.55 9.61
CA ALA A 16 7.27 -3.71 8.18
C ALA A 16 6.59 -5.06 7.86
N LEU A 17 6.98 -6.15 8.54
CA LEU A 17 6.33 -7.44 8.37
C LEU A 17 4.87 -7.43 8.86
N PHE A 18 4.60 -6.81 10.01
CA PHE A 18 3.24 -6.66 10.52
C PHE A 18 2.35 -5.89 9.55
N LEU A 19 2.84 -4.76 9.03
CA LEU A 19 2.12 -3.98 8.02
C LEU A 19 1.87 -4.81 6.75
N ALA A 20 2.86 -5.57 6.29
CA ALA A 20 2.74 -6.38 5.09
C ALA A 20 1.69 -7.49 5.23
N ILE A 21 1.68 -8.19 6.37
CA ILE A 21 0.69 -9.23 6.67
C ILE A 21 -0.72 -8.61 6.77
N SER A 22 -0.85 -7.44 7.40
CA SER A 22 -2.12 -6.71 7.46
C SER A 22 -2.60 -6.32 6.06
N SER A 23 -1.73 -5.80 5.21
CA SER A 23 -2.04 -5.47 3.81
C SER A 23 -2.43 -6.72 3.00
N LEU A 24 -1.72 -7.84 3.14
CA LEU A 24 -2.10 -9.11 2.50
C LEU A 24 -3.50 -9.57 2.93
N SER A 25 -3.79 -9.50 4.23
CA SER A 25 -5.10 -9.87 4.77
C SER A 25 -6.21 -8.99 4.19
N PHE A 26 -5.94 -7.69 4.06
CA PHE A 26 -6.85 -6.76 3.37
C PHE A 26 -7.03 -7.12 1.88
N PHE A 27 -5.95 -7.42 1.16
CA PHE A 27 -6.03 -7.81 -0.25
C PHE A 27 -6.82 -9.09 -0.45
N ASP A 28 -6.60 -10.10 0.40
CA ASP A 28 -7.36 -11.36 0.33
C ASP A 28 -8.84 -11.12 0.62
N TYR A 29 -9.14 -10.32 1.64
CA TYR A 29 -10.51 -9.93 1.98
C TYR A 29 -11.21 -9.18 0.83
N ILE A 30 -10.58 -8.14 0.27
CA ILE A 30 -11.21 -7.31 -0.77
C ILE A 30 -11.33 -8.06 -2.10
N ASN A 31 -10.43 -9.00 -2.38
CA ASN A 31 -10.53 -9.86 -3.56
C ASN A 31 -11.70 -10.83 -3.49
N LYS A 32 -12.00 -11.35 -2.29
CA LYS A 32 -13.09 -12.31 -2.08
C LYS A 32 -14.45 -11.63 -1.91
N ASN A 33 -14.50 -10.50 -1.21
CA ASN A 33 -15.75 -9.88 -0.76
C ASN A 33 -16.02 -8.50 -1.35
N GLY A 34 -15.08 -7.93 -2.10
CA GLY A 34 -15.18 -6.56 -2.57
C GLY A 34 -16.19 -6.39 -3.69
N ILE A 35 -16.83 -5.21 -3.73
CA ILE A 35 -17.79 -4.83 -4.76
C ILE A 35 -17.07 -3.97 -5.80
N LYS A 36 -17.19 -4.37 -7.07
CA LYS A 36 -16.68 -3.60 -8.21
C LYS A 36 -17.62 -2.44 -8.54
N THR A 37 -17.07 -1.25 -8.71
CA THR A 37 -17.81 -0.08 -9.21
C THR A 37 -16.90 0.84 -10.01
N LYS A 38 -17.49 1.84 -10.66
CA LYS A 38 -16.77 2.92 -11.32
C LYS A 38 -16.66 4.10 -10.36
N GLY A 39 -15.44 4.60 -10.19
CA GLY A 39 -15.16 5.88 -9.55
C GLY A 39 -14.62 6.88 -10.57
N LYS A 40 -14.63 8.15 -10.20
CA LYS A 40 -14.13 9.27 -11.00
C LYS A 40 -12.95 9.89 -10.26
N ILE A 41 -11.82 10.07 -10.96
CA ILE A 41 -10.69 10.80 -10.39
C ILE A 41 -11.04 12.29 -10.37
N ILE A 42 -11.12 12.88 -9.18
CA ILE A 42 -11.47 14.30 -9.03
C ILE A 42 -10.24 15.19 -8.88
N SER A 43 -9.18 14.66 -8.26
CA SER A 43 -7.95 15.39 -8.00
C SER A 43 -6.82 14.40 -7.66
N TYR A 44 -5.62 14.94 -7.48
CA TYR A 44 -4.48 14.22 -6.94
C TYR A 44 -3.93 15.00 -5.76
N GLU A 45 -3.61 14.29 -4.68
CA GLU A 45 -2.89 14.85 -3.55
C GLU A 45 -1.42 14.47 -3.66
N LYS A 46 -0.54 15.46 -3.52
CA LYS A 46 0.90 15.30 -3.59
C LYS A 46 1.45 15.22 -2.17
N ASP A 47 2.29 14.24 -1.87
CA ASP A 47 3.05 14.19 -0.62
C ASP A 47 4.35 15.02 -0.69
N GLU A 48 5.10 15.03 0.41
CA GLU A 48 6.34 15.83 0.55
C GLU A 48 7.41 15.42 -0.48
N ASP A 49 7.52 14.11 -0.76
CA ASP A 49 8.45 13.53 -1.74
C ASP A 49 7.96 13.68 -3.18
N GLY A 50 6.70 14.09 -3.34
CA GLY A 50 6.09 14.41 -4.60
C GLY A 50 5.39 13.27 -5.31
N HIS A 51 5.22 12.14 -4.64
CA HIS A 51 4.29 11.11 -5.07
C HIS A 51 2.86 11.66 -5.01
N LYS A 52 2.06 11.24 -5.99
CA LYS A 52 0.69 11.71 -6.14
C LYS A 52 -0.27 10.57 -5.96
N THR A 53 -1.20 10.71 -5.03
CA THR A 53 -2.27 9.75 -4.81
C THR A 53 -3.58 10.31 -5.37
N PRO A 54 -4.30 9.57 -6.24
CA PRO A 54 -5.58 10.03 -6.76
C PRO A 54 -6.64 10.08 -5.65
N ILE A 55 -7.45 11.13 -5.67
CA ILE A 55 -8.70 11.20 -4.90
C ILE A 55 -9.83 10.76 -5.83
N ILE A 56 -10.56 9.72 -5.40
CA ILE A 56 -11.60 9.09 -6.20
C ILE A 56 -12.95 9.36 -5.56
N GLU A 57 -13.88 9.85 -6.39
CA GLU A 57 -15.29 9.97 -6.07
C GLU A 57 -16.06 8.77 -6.62
N PHE A 58 -16.87 8.10 -5.82
CA PHE A 58 -17.71 6.98 -6.27
C PHE A 58 -18.97 6.84 -5.43
N LYS A 59 -19.97 6.15 -5.99
CA LYS A 59 -21.21 5.80 -5.27
C LYS A 59 -21.16 4.35 -4.80
N THR A 60 -21.54 4.15 -3.54
CA THR A 60 -21.78 2.82 -2.95
C THR A 60 -23.12 2.24 -3.42
N LEU A 61 -23.38 0.95 -3.16
CA LEU A 61 -24.68 0.32 -3.45
C LEU A 61 -25.85 1.01 -2.72
N GLU A 62 -25.59 1.60 -1.55
CA GLU A 62 -26.57 2.35 -0.76
C GLU A 62 -26.83 3.76 -1.33
N GLY A 63 -26.18 4.13 -2.44
CA GLY A 63 -26.29 5.45 -3.06
C GLY A 63 -25.44 6.54 -2.38
N LYS A 64 -24.74 6.23 -1.28
CA LYS A 64 -23.82 7.16 -0.61
C LYS A 64 -22.65 7.50 -1.52
N LEU A 65 -22.44 8.80 -1.75
CA LEU A 65 -21.29 9.34 -2.45
C LEU A 65 -20.09 9.43 -1.51
N LEU A 66 -18.95 8.90 -1.93
CA LEU A 66 -17.70 8.91 -1.17
C LEU A 66 -16.58 9.50 -2.01
N THR A 67 -15.74 10.29 -1.35
CA THR A 67 -14.60 10.98 -1.97
C THR A 67 -13.37 10.80 -1.09
N LYS A 68 -12.50 9.86 -1.46
CA LYS A 68 -11.37 9.42 -0.62
C LYS A 68 -10.17 9.00 -1.47
N LYS A 69 -9.00 8.86 -0.84
CA LYS A 69 -7.84 8.16 -1.40
C LYS A 69 -8.04 6.64 -1.28
N PRO A 70 -7.44 5.83 -2.16
CA PRO A 70 -7.41 4.38 -1.98
C PRO A 70 -6.77 4.01 -0.64
N TYR A 71 -7.25 2.94 -0.02
CA TYR A 71 -6.74 2.46 1.27
C TYR A 71 -5.29 1.95 1.17
N TYR A 72 -4.96 1.36 0.03
CA TYR A 72 -3.60 1.01 -0.34
C TYR A 72 -3.36 1.44 -1.79
N TYR A 73 -2.30 2.21 -2.00
CA TYR A 73 -1.90 2.68 -3.31
C TYR A 73 -0.39 2.66 -3.43
N SER A 74 0.09 1.84 -4.35
CA SER A 74 1.43 1.89 -4.88
C SER A 74 1.29 2.02 -6.39
N SER A 75 2.11 2.84 -7.01
CA SER A 75 2.05 3.08 -8.45
C SER A 75 3.45 3.04 -9.03
N THR A 76 3.59 2.48 -10.24
CA THR A 76 4.84 2.55 -10.98
C THR A 76 5.13 3.98 -11.42
N ASP A 77 6.39 4.42 -11.37
CA ASP A 77 6.82 5.73 -11.91
C ASP A 77 6.38 5.96 -13.37
N LEU A 78 6.19 4.89 -14.14
CA LEU A 78 5.66 4.92 -15.51
C LEU A 78 4.20 5.38 -15.60
N SER A 79 3.36 5.07 -14.59
CA SER A 79 1.98 5.56 -14.48
C SER A 79 1.90 6.99 -13.94
N ILE A 80 2.91 7.40 -13.17
CA ILE A 80 3.06 8.72 -12.57
C ILE A 80 3.47 9.74 -13.64
N ILE A 81 4.58 9.52 -14.33
CA ILE A 81 5.24 10.57 -15.14
C ILE A 81 4.42 10.99 -16.37
N LYS A 82 3.48 10.17 -16.86
CA LYS A 82 2.84 10.38 -18.17
C LYS A 82 1.43 10.99 -18.18
N THR A 83 0.69 11.10 -17.06
CA THR A 83 -0.79 11.17 -17.22
C THR A 83 -1.63 11.93 -16.19
N TYR A 84 -1.04 12.77 -15.33
CA TYR A 84 -1.79 13.35 -14.21
C TYR A 84 -2.89 14.36 -14.57
N GLN A 85 -2.61 15.39 -15.37
CA GLN A 85 -3.65 16.35 -15.78
C GLN A 85 -4.65 15.73 -16.76
N ASN A 86 -4.19 14.83 -17.63
CA ASN A 86 -5.03 14.19 -18.65
C ASN A 86 -5.98 13.12 -18.08
N ASN A 87 -5.88 12.77 -16.80
CA ASN A 87 -6.71 11.74 -16.17
C ASN A 87 -7.71 12.27 -15.15
N ILE A 88 -7.71 13.57 -14.87
CA ILE A 88 -8.79 14.19 -14.08
C ILE A 88 -10.11 13.99 -14.82
N ASN A 89 -11.18 13.71 -14.10
CA ASN A 89 -12.50 13.36 -14.60
C ASN A 89 -12.60 12.02 -15.36
N LYS A 90 -11.53 11.22 -15.42
CA LYS A 90 -11.64 9.87 -15.98
C LYS A 90 -12.28 8.90 -14.99
N ASN A 91 -13.11 8.03 -15.55
CA ASN A 91 -13.65 6.91 -14.81
C ASN A 91 -12.60 5.80 -14.68
N VAL A 92 -12.48 5.27 -13.47
CA VAL A 92 -11.60 4.17 -13.12
C VAL A 92 -12.40 3.11 -12.38
N GLU A 93 -12.07 1.85 -12.64
CA GLU A 93 -12.65 0.73 -11.91
C GLU A 93 -11.99 0.62 -10.54
N ILE A 94 -12.83 0.53 -9.51
CA ILE A 94 -12.40 0.32 -8.14
C ILE A 94 -13.09 -0.91 -7.56
N ILE A 95 -12.47 -1.48 -6.53
CA ILE A 95 -13.10 -2.47 -5.65
C ILE A 95 -13.15 -1.86 -4.26
N TYR A 96 -14.33 -1.81 -3.65
CA TYR A 96 -14.50 -1.36 -2.27
C TYR A 96 -15.05 -2.46 -1.36
N SER A 97 -14.78 -2.36 -0.07
CA SER A 97 -15.31 -3.27 0.95
C SER A 97 -16.79 -3.00 1.24
N PRO A 98 -17.69 -4.00 1.16
CA PRO A 98 -19.11 -3.80 1.51
C PRO A 98 -19.32 -3.39 2.97
N LYS A 99 -18.44 -3.83 3.88
CA LYS A 99 -18.54 -3.51 5.32
C LYS A 99 -18.00 -2.12 5.67
N LYS A 100 -17.00 -1.65 4.92
CA LYS A 100 -16.32 -0.36 5.13
C LYS A 100 -15.95 0.23 3.78
N PRO A 101 -16.87 0.93 3.10
CA PRO A 101 -16.65 1.37 1.73
C PRO A 101 -15.48 2.35 1.57
N GLU A 102 -15.01 3.00 2.64
CA GLU A 102 -13.79 3.81 2.63
C GLU A 102 -12.54 2.96 2.35
N MET A 103 -12.60 1.65 2.57
CA MET A 103 -11.54 0.71 2.23
C MET A 103 -11.71 0.22 0.81
N PHE A 104 -11.04 0.86 -0.14
CA PHE A 104 -11.07 0.51 -1.56
C PHE A 104 -9.70 0.56 -2.22
N ILE A 105 -9.59 -0.10 -3.37
CA ILE A 105 -8.41 -0.09 -4.24
C ILE A 105 -8.81 0.17 -5.69
N ILE A 106 -7.85 0.62 -6.50
CA ILE A 106 -8.01 0.75 -7.95
C ILE A 106 -7.72 -0.61 -8.59
N GLU A 107 -8.66 -1.13 -9.37
CA GLU A 107 -8.58 -2.50 -9.90
C GLU A 107 -7.35 -2.70 -10.80
N LYS A 108 -7.01 -1.70 -11.62
CA LYS A 108 -5.85 -1.75 -12.51
C LYS A 108 -4.51 -1.84 -11.76
N GLU A 109 -4.43 -1.24 -10.57
CA GLU A 109 -3.20 -1.21 -9.77
C GLU A 109 -3.06 -2.42 -8.84
N LYS A 110 -4.09 -3.28 -8.77
CA LYS A 110 -4.13 -4.43 -7.85
C LYS A 110 -2.89 -5.32 -7.91
N LYS A 111 -2.41 -5.65 -9.11
CA LYS A 111 -1.22 -6.49 -9.29
C LYS A 111 0.05 -5.82 -8.76
N PHE A 112 0.21 -4.54 -9.05
CA PHE A 112 1.38 -3.78 -8.61
C PHE A 112 1.35 -3.57 -7.10
N ASN A 113 0.20 -3.20 -6.55
CA ASN A 113 -0.05 -3.14 -5.11
C ASN A 113 0.34 -4.46 -4.42
N TYR A 114 -0.13 -5.60 -4.92
CA TYR A 114 0.22 -6.90 -4.37
C TYR A 114 1.74 -7.18 -4.46
N GLY A 115 2.36 -6.87 -5.60
CA GLY A 115 3.81 -6.97 -5.78
C GLY A 115 4.60 -6.12 -4.79
N SER A 116 4.15 -4.88 -4.51
CA SER A 116 4.78 -3.99 -3.53
C SER A 116 4.74 -4.57 -2.10
N VAL A 117 3.66 -5.27 -1.75
CA VAL A 117 3.55 -5.95 -0.45
C VAL A 117 4.50 -7.16 -0.38
N ILE A 118 4.61 -7.95 -1.45
CA ILE A 118 5.58 -9.06 -1.51
C ILE A 118 7.01 -8.52 -1.32
N LEU A 119 7.36 -7.43 -2.01
CA LEU A 119 8.66 -6.79 -1.85
C LEU A 119 8.90 -6.36 -0.40
N MET A 120 7.89 -5.75 0.23
CA MET A 120 7.96 -5.35 1.64
C MET A 120 8.20 -6.55 2.57
N ILE A 121 7.58 -7.72 2.31
CA ILE A 121 7.83 -8.96 3.07
C ILE A 121 9.29 -9.38 2.92
N ILE A 122 9.81 -9.42 1.70
CA ILE A 122 11.20 -9.82 1.43
C ILE A 122 12.17 -8.92 2.19
N VAL A 123 12.02 -7.60 2.08
CA VAL A 123 12.86 -6.61 2.78
C VAL A 123 12.75 -6.78 4.30
N SER A 124 11.53 -7.00 4.82
CA SER A 124 11.31 -7.21 6.26
C SER A 124 12.02 -8.46 6.77
N LEU A 125 11.95 -9.57 6.03
CA LEU A 125 12.62 -10.82 6.37
C LEU A 125 14.14 -10.67 6.34
N ILE A 126 14.70 -9.88 5.41
CA ILE A 126 16.13 -9.57 5.38
C ILE A 126 16.54 -8.83 6.65
N PHE A 127 15.81 -7.78 7.06
CA PHE A 127 16.12 -7.04 8.29
C PHE A 127 16.01 -7.91 9.54
N LEU A 128 14.99 -8.75 9.62
CA LEU A 128 14.85 -9.72 10.72
C LEU A 128 16.00 -10.74 10.71
N GLY A 129 16.36 -11.27 9.55
CA GLY A 129 17.45 -12.23 9.40
C GLY A 129 18.80 -11.66 9.84
N ILE A 130 19.13 -10.44 9.42
CA ILE A 130 20.35 -9.72 9.85
C ILE A 130 20.31 -9.50 11.37
N ALA A 131 19.18 -9.03 11.91
CA ALA A 131 19.03 -8.76 13.33
C ALA A 131 19.21 -10.00 14.18
N ILE A 132 18.47 -11.07 13.87
CA ILE A 132 18.52 -12.34 14.59
C ILE A 132 19.91 -12.97 14.45
N GLY A 133 20.48 -13.00 13.24
CA GLY A 133 21.80 -13.56 12.99
C GLY A 133 22.90 -12.88 13.79
N LYS A 134 22.84 -11.55 13.94
CA LYS A 134 23.80 -10.80 14.77
C LYS A 134 23.57 -11.03 16.27
N ILE A 135 22.31 -11.04 16.73
CA ILE A 135 21.98 -11.30 18.15
C ILE A 135 22.44 -12.69 18.59
N LEU A 136 22.30 -13.69 17.72
CA LEU A 136 22.74 -15.06 17.96
C LEU A 136 24.25 -15.27 17.77
N GLY A 137 24.99 -14.25 17.32
CA GLY A 137 26.43 -14.37 17.05
C GLY A 137 26.79 -15.18 15.80
N ILE A 138 25.81 -15.52 14.96
CA ILE A 138 26.00 -16.25 13.68
C ILE A 138 26.66 -15.33 12.65
N ILE A 139 26.26 -14.06 12.65
CA ILE A 139 26.72 -13.06 11.69
C ILE A 139 27.53 -12.00 12.44
N ASN A 140 28.72 -11.70 11.96
CA ASN A 140 29.59 -10.69 12.55
C ASN A 140 29.73 -9.46 11.66
N ILE A 141 28.60 -8.76 11.41
CA ILE A 141 28.62 -7.46 10.73
C ILE A 141 28.93 -6.38 11.77
N GLU A 142 29.88 -5.50 11.47
CA GLU A 142 30.07 -4.23 12.19
C GLU A 142 28.98 -3.27 11.71
N ILE A 143 27.99 -3.00 12.58
CA ILE A 143 26.85 -2.10 12.31
C ILE A 143 26.87 -1.01 13.37
#